data_AF-W6MFR4-F1
#
_entry.id   AF-W6MFR4-F1
#
_cell.length_a   1.000
_cell.length_b   1.000
_cell.length_c   1.000
_cell.angle_alpha   90.00
_cell.angle_beta   90.00
_cell.angle_gamma   90.00
#
_symmetry.space_group_name_H-M   'P 1'
#
loop_
_entity.id
_entity.type
_entity.pdbx_description
1 polymer ?
#
loop_
_entity_poly.entity_id
_entity_poly.type
_entity_poly.pdbx_seq_one_letter_code
_entity_poly.pdbx_strand_id
1 'polypeptide(L)'
;MGAKLDVESPEARVEKLKRTREMLGKRRDAFAKTKTYADALEVIRNKLANIDIVSVRCLALGSPSNEFNALYQLAFLVLILDELKIRQVSVYDPAFNDIDVLLFEELGFKIEDKITQKVSKEEDILYYMPHAPVELLEEIITSEKIVVMITNDLRRYIGRWTSQDLYEKHPNVARIGYLTSQIRSEQPSTDDGFEMVASKKKVRKNRRNKLKVVDTNVDYHLDECYFDSCDIAEILGGSDISGEWKDSFSCLAVHVIR
;
A
#
# COMPACT_ATOMS: atom_id res chain seq x y z
N MET A 1 11.19 -33.26 24.77
CA MET A 1 9.85 -33.27 24.13
C MET A 1 10.00 -32.57 22.80
N GLY A 2 10.21 -33.34 21.73
CA GLY A 2 10.30 -32.78 20.37
C GLY A 2 8.92 -32.37 19.90
N ALA A 3 8.76 -31.12 19.49
CA ALA A 3 7.57 -30.67 18.78
C ALA A 3 7.45 -31.50 17.49
N LYS A 4 6.33 -32.21 17.33
CA LYS A 4 5.93 -32.72 16.03
C LYS A 4 5.66 -31.49 15.17
N LEU A 5 6.54 -31.22 14.22
CA LEU A 5 6.18 -30.44 13.05
C LEU A 5 5.13 -31.28 12.31
N ASP A 6 3.86 -30.90 12.46
CA ASP A 6 2.78 -31.47 11.67
C ASP A 6 3.01 -31.06 10.21
N VAL A 7 3.75 -31.87 9.48
CA VAL A 7 3.90 -31.73 8.04
C VAL A 7 2.56 -32.12 7.42
N GLU A 8 1.83 -31.16 6.86
CA GLU A 8 0.61 -31.41 6.10
C GLU A 8 0.88 -32.49 5.03
N SER A 9 -0.03 -33.46 4.91
CA SER A 9 0.13 -34.52 3.91
C SER A 9 0.08 -33.93 2.49
N PRO A 10 0.71 -34.57 1.49
CA PRO A 10 0.66 -34.12 0.11
C PRO A 10 -0.78 -33.90 -0.40
N GLU A 11 -1.72 -34.77 -0.02
CA GLU A 11 -3.14 -34.65 -0.38
C GLU A 11 -3.79 -33.41 0.24
N ALA A 12 -3.48 -33.11 1.51
CA ALA A 12 -3.98 -31.93 2.19
C ALA A 12 -3.47 -30.64 1.52
N ARG A 13 -2.21 -30.62 1.10
CA ARG A 13 -1.60 -29.48 0.39
C ARG A 13 -2.27 -29.24 -0.96
N VAL A 14 -2.53 -30.29 -1.73
CA VAL A 14 -3.23 -30.19 -3.02
C VAL A 14 -4.65 -29.65 -2.84
N GLU A 15 -5.39 -30.14 -1.85
CA GLU A 15 -6.74 -29.65 -1.57
C GLU A 15 -6.74 -28.20 -1.08
N LYS A 16 -5.77 -27.82 -0.24
CA LYS A 16 -5.60 -26.44 0.24
C LYS A 16 -5.29 -25.49 -0.92
N LEU A 17 -4.37 -25.86 -1.83
CA LEU A 17 -4.07 -25.08 -3.03
C LEU A 17 -5.32 -24.89 -3.90
N LYS A 18 -6.05 -25.98 -4.17
CA LYS A 18 -7.29 -25.95 -4.95
C LYS A 18 -8.32 -25.00 -4.32
N ARG A 19 -8.54 -25.10 -3.01
CA ARG A 19 -9.45 -24.21 -2.28
C ARG A 19 -9.00 -22.75 -2.34
N THR A 20 -7.71 -22.48 -2.15
CA THR A 20 -7.16 -21.12 -2.23
C THR A 20 -7.39 -20.51 -3.62
N ARG A 21 -7.15 -21.29 -4.69
CA ARG A 21 -7.42 -20.86 -6.07
C ARG A 21 -8.90 -20.56 -6.32
N GLU A 22 -9.79 -21.43 -5.86
CA GLU A 22 -11.24 -21.20 -5.98
C GLU A 22 -11.67 -19.94 -5.23
N MET A 23 -11.10 -19.70 -4.04
CA MET A 23 -11.36 -18.48 -3.28
C MET A 23 -10.80 -17.24 -3.97
N LEU A 24 -9.59 -17.30 -4.54
CA LEU A 24 -9.01 -16.21 -5.34
C LEU A 24 -9.95 -15.82 -6.48
N GLY A 25 -10.41 -16.80 -7.28
CA GLY A 25 -11.33 -16.56 -8.38
C GLY A 25 -12.64 -15.93 -7.94
N LYS A 26 -13.27 -16.48 -6.88
CA LYS A 26 -14.52 -15.93 -6.32
C LYS A 26 -14.36 -14.47 -5.86
N ARG A 27 -13.27 -14.15 -5.16
CA ARG A 27 -13.01 -12.81 -4.64
C ARG A 27 -12.70 -11.82 -5.75
N ARG A 28 -11.90 -12.24 -6.73
CA ARG A 28 -11.62 -11.46 -7.94
C ARG A 28 -12.91 -11.10 -8.66
N ASP A 29 -13.75 -12.09 -8.95
CA ASP A 29 -14.99 -11.89 -9.68
C ASP A 29 -16.04 -11.09 -8.89
N ALA A 30 -16.07 -11.25 -7.56
CA ALA A 30 -16.92 -10.46 -6.68
C ALA A 30 -16.48 -8.99 -6.66
N PHE A 31 -15.17 -8.74 -6.48
CA PHE A 31 -14.64 -7.38 -6.39
C PHE A 31 -14.71 -6.64 -7.73
N ALA A 32 -14.46 -7.33 -8.84
CA ALA A 32 -14.51 -6.74 -10.19
C ALA A 32 -15.89 -6.18 -10.59
N LYS A 33 -16.97 -6.65 -9.95
CA LYS A 33 -18.34 -6.18 -10.20
C LYS A 33 -18.72 -4.94 -9.39
N THR A 34 -17.85 -4.49 -8.50
CA THR A 34 -18.15 -3.40 -7.58
C THR A 34 -17.89 -2.06 -8.25
N LYS A 35 -18.67 -1.05 -7.86
CA LYS A 35 -18.36 0.34 -8.21
C LYS A 35 -16.99 0.74 -7.67
N THR A 36 -16.65 0.30 -6.46
CA THR A 36 -15.35 0.55 -5.82
C THR A 36 -14.18 0.13 -6.70
N TYR A 37 -14.24 -1.03 -7.33
CA TYR A 37 -13.21 -1.46 -8.28
C TYR A 37 -13.17 -0.59 -9.54
N ALA A 38 -14.33 -0.23 -10.11
CA ALA A 38 -14.38 0.62 -11.29
C ALA A 38 -13.78 2.01 -11.03
N ASP A 39 -14.14 2.65 -9.91
CA ASP A 39 -13.61 3.94 -9.48
C ASP A 39 -12.09 3.85 -9.22
N ALA A 40 -11.64 2.79 -8.54
CA ALA A 40 -10.23 2.51 -8.32
C ALA A 40 -9.43 2.40 -9.63
N LEU A 41 -9.99 1.70 -10.61
CA LEU A 41 -9.35 1.49 -11.90
C LEU A 41 -9.24 2.78 -12.70
N GLU A 42 -10.27 3.63 -12.65
CA GLU A 42 -10.24 4.95 -13.28
C GLU A 42 -9.13 5.81 -12.70
N VAL A 43 -8.98 5.84 -11.38
CA VAL A 43 -7.89 6.58 -10.71
C VAL A 43 -6.52 6.06 -11.16
N ILE A 44 -6.33 4.73 -11.17
CA ILE A 44 -5.07 4.12 -11.61
C ILE A 44 -4.76 4.49 -13.06
N ARG A 45 -5.72 4.30 -13.98
CA ARG A 45 -5.54 4.64 -15.40
C ARG A 45 -5.17 6.11 -15.59
N ASN A 46 -5.87 7.01 -14.91
CA ASN A 46 -5.63 8.44 -15.03
C ASN A 46 -4.24 8.84 -14.51
N LYS A 47 -3.80 8.27 -13.37
CA LYS A 47 -2.47 8.56 -12.81
C LYS A 47 -1.33 7.95 -13.61
N LEU A 48 -1.55 6.79 -14.22
CA LEU A 48 -0.52 6.07 -14.98
C LEU A 48 -0.57 6.34 -16.49
N ALA A 49 -1.46 7.22 -16.97
CA ALA A 49 -1.71 7.42 -18.41
C ALA A 49 -0.47 7.77 -19.24
N ASN A 50 0.54 8.41 -18.63
CA ASN A 50 1.77 8.85 -19.30
C ASN A 50 3.01 8.09 -18.79
N ILE A 51 2.84 6.93 -18.16
CA ILE A 51 3.93 6.12 -17.62
C ILE A 51 3.84 4.71 -18.22
N ASP A 52 4.89 4.27 -18.90
CA ASP A 52 4.93 2.96 -19.54
C ASP A 52 5.37 1.88 -18.54
N ILE A 53 4.40 1.30 -17.83
CA ILE A 53 4.67 0.24 -16.86
C ILE A 53 4.83 -1.09 -17.59
N VAL A 54 6.04 -1.63 -17.59
CA VAL A 54 6.37 -2.91 -18.24
C VAL A 54 6.29 -4.09 -17.26
N SER A 55 6.48 -3.82 -15.96
CA SER A 55 6.46 -4.87 -14.93
C SER A 55 5.91 -4.41 -13.59
N VAL A 56 5.46 -5.38 -12.79
CA VAL A 56 5.03 -5.16 -11.41
C VAL A 56 5.96 -5.89 -10.45
N ARG A 57 6.30 -5.21 -9.35
CA ARG A 57 6.96 -5.82 -8.20
C ARG A 57 6.07 -5.71 -6.98
N CYS A 58 5.59 -6.85 -6.50
CA CYS A 58 4.73 -6.95 -5.33
C CYS A 58 5.55 -7.32 -4.09
N LEU A 59 5.53 -6.48 -3.07
CA LEU A 59 6.21 -6.71 -1.79
C LEU A 59 5.22 -6.58 -0.65
N ALA A 60 5.47 -7.28 0.47
CA ALA A 60 4.64 -7.17 1.68
C ALA A 60 3.14 -7.43 1.43
N LEU A 61 2.82 -8.57 0.81
CA LEU A 61 1.46 -9.01 0.49
C LEU A 61 0.79 -9.77 1.65
N GLY A 62 1.58 -10.38 2.54
CA GLY A 62 1.14 -11.42 3.48
C GLY A 62 1.03 -12.80 2.81
N SER A 63 0.37 -13.75 3.47
CA SER A 63 0.18 -15.12 2.97
C SER A 63 -1.24 -15.34 2.40
N PRO A 64 -1.48 -15.31 1.07
CA PRO A 64 -2.83 -15.44 0.50
C PRO A 64 -3.55 -16.76 0.85
N SER A 65 -2.82 -17.85 1.11
CA SER A 65 -3.41 -19.12 1.51
C SER A 65 -3.86 -19.20 2.97
N ASN A 66 -3.33 -18.32 3.83
CA ASN A 66 -3.64 -18.32 5.27
C ASN A 66 -4.40 -17.06 5.71
N GLU A 67 -4.25 -15.94 4.99
CA GLU A 67 -4.76 -14.64 5.38
C GLU A 67 -5.85 -14.14 4.44
N PHE A 68 -6.98 -13.79 5.04
CA PHE A 68 -8.12 -13.26 4.30
C PHE A 68 -7.77 -11.97 3.57
N ASN A 69 -7.04 -11.04 4.20
CA ASN A 69 -6.72 -9.75 3.57
C ASN A 69 -5.73 -9.92 2.40
N ALA A 70 -4.65 -10.68 2.61
CA ALA A 70 -3.65 -10.98 1.58
C ALA A 70 -4.27 -11.56 0.30
N LEU A 71 -5.27 -12.44 0.44
CA LEU A 71 -5.95 -13.03 -0.71
C LEU A 71 -6.84 -12.04 -1.47
N TYR A 72 -7.46 -11.07 -0.80
CA TYR A 72 -8.17 -9.98 -1.49
C TYR A 72 -7.18 -9.02 -2.17
N GLN A 73 -6.03 -8.76 -1.56
CA GLN A 73 -4.98 -7.95 -2.16
C GLN A 73 -4.39 -8.61 -3.40
N LEU A 74 -4.15 -9.92 -3.35
CA LEU A 74 -3.77 -10.69 -4.53
C LEU A 74 -4.85 -10.64 -5.60
N ALA A 75 -6.13 -10.76 -5.23
CA ALA A 75 -7.24 -10.65 -6.19
C ALA A 75 -7.25 -9.29 -6.90
N PHE A 76 -6.99 -8.20 -6.17
CA PHE A 76 -6.90 -6.86 -6.74
C PHE A 76 -5.66 -6.68 -7.62
N LEU A 77 -4.50 -7.20 -7.19
CA LEU A 77 -3.29 -7.20 -8.00
C LEU A 77 -3.53 -7.90 -9.35
N VAL A 78 -4.14 -9.10 -9.35
CA VAL A 78 -4.47 -9.82 -10.59
C VAL A 78 -5.38 -8.99 -11.51
N LEU A 79 -6.39 -8.30 -10.95
CA LEU A 79 -7.27 -7.42 -11.74
C LEU A 79 -6.51 -6.25 -12.37
N ILE A 80 -5.61 -5.61 -11.63
CA ILE A 80 -4.77 -4.53 -12.15
C ILE A 80 -3.87 -5.05 -13.27
N LEU A 81 -3.24 -6.21 -13.09
CA LEU A 81 -2.37 -6.82 -14.09
C LEU A 81 -3.12 -7.14 -15.40
N ASP A 82 -4.33 -7.68 -15.29
CA ASP A 82 -5.19 -7.96 -16.43
C ASP A 82 -5.55 -6.67 -17.19
N GLU A 83 -5.90 -5.61 -16.45
CA GLU A 83 -6.26 -4.32 -17.04
C GLU A 83 -5.07 -3.64 -17.73
N LEU A 84 -3.93 -3.55 -17.03
CA LEU A 84 -2.71 -2.93 -17.55
C LEU A 84 -1.99 -3.83 -18.56
N LYS A 85 -2.47 -5.07 -18.76
CA LYS A 85 -1.89 -6.11 -19.64
C LYS A 85 -0.44 -6.45 -19.29
N ILE A 86 -0.08 -6.33 -18.01
CA ILE A 86 1.27 -6.61 -17.52
C ILE A 86 1.40 -8.10 -17.21
N ARG A 87 2.46 -8.72 -17.76
CA ARG A 87 2.75 -10.15 -17.54
C ARG A 87 4.02 -10.38 -16.72
N GLN A 88 4.91 -9.41 -16.68
CA GLN A 88 6.13 -9.51 -15.90
C GLN A 88 5.85 -9.10 -14.47
N VAL A 89 5.71 -10.09 -13.59
CA VAL A 89 5.39 -9.87 -12.18
C VAL A 89 6.41 -10.60 -11.33
N SER A 90 6.95 -9.91 -10.33
CA SER A 90 7.67 -10.58 -9.24
C SER A 90 7.03 -10.31 -7.89
N VAL A 91 7.14 -11.30 -7.00
CA VAL A 91 6.54 -11.29 -5.67
C VAL A 91 7.57 -11.65 -4.61
N TYR A 92 7.52 -10.99 -3.45
CA TYR A 92 8.28 -11.37 -2.27
C TYR A 92 7.55 -10.98 -0.99
N ASP A 93 7.46 -11.92 -0.07
CA ASP A 93 7.09 -11.70 1.32
C ASP A 93 7.68 -12.82 2.19
N PRO A 94 8.34 -12.52 3.33
CA PRO A 94 8.79 -13.56 4.25
C PRO A 94 7.66 -14.41 4.85
N ALA A 95 6.41 -13.97 4.77
CA ALA A 95 5.23 -14.71 5.22
C ALA A 95 4.77 -15.80 4.25
N PHE A 96 5.32 -15.85 3.02
CA PHE A 96 4.93 -16.87 2.05
C PHE A 96 5.21 -18.28 2.56
N ASN A 97 4.21 -19.13 2.40
CA ASN A 97 4.35 -20.57 2.58
C ASN A 97 4.38 -21.30 1.23
N ASP A 98 4.52 -22.60 1.30
CA ASP A 98 4.59 -23.50 0.16
C ASP A 98 3.33 -23.52 -0.71
N ILE A 99 2.14 -23.31 -0.14
CA ILE A 99 0.89 -23.14 -0.90
C ILE A 99 0.88 -21.81 -1.66
N ASP A 100 1.38 -20.75 -1.04
CA ASP A 100 1.50 -19.44 -1.68
C ASP A 100 2.45 -19.50 -2.88
N VAL A 101 3.62 -20.15 -2.71
CA VAL A 101 4.59 -20.38 -3.78
C VAL A 101 3.95 -21.11 -4.95
N LEU A 102 3.27 -22.24 -4.71
CA LEU A 102 2.59 -22.99 -5.77
C LEU A 102 1.49 -22.16 -6.46
N LEU A 103 0.74 -21.35 -5.70
CA LEU A 103 -0.27 -20.45 -6.26
C LEU A 103 0.37 -19.40 -7.18
N PHE A 104 1.48 -18.79 -6.78
CA PHE A 104 2.19 -17.80 -7.58
C PHE A 104 2.81 -18.40 -8.84
N GLU A 105 3.33 -19.63 -8.77
CA GLU A 105 3.80 -20.38 -9.94
C GLU A 105 2.66 -20.64 -10.94
N GLU A 106 1.47 -21.05 -10.47
CA GLU A 106 0.27 -21.21 -11.34
C GLU A 106 -0.17 -19.90 -12.00
N LEU A 107 0.01 -18.76 -11.31
CA LEU A 107 -0.27 -17.42 -11.84
C LEU A 107 0.84 -16.91 -12.78
N GLY A 108 1.96 -17.62 -12.90
CA GLY A 108 3.11 -17.21 -13.71
C GLY A 108 3.95 -16.10 -13.08
N PHE A 109 3.86 -15.90 -11.77
CA PHE A 109 4.63 -14.88 -11.05
C PHE A 109 6.02 -15.41 -10.69
N LYS A 110 7.02 -14.53 -10.77
CA LYS A 110 8.37 -14.85 -10.32
C LYS A 110 8.49 -14.62 -8.81
N ILE A 111 8.67 -15.69 -8.04
CA ILE A 111 9.02 -15.58 -6.62
C ILE A 111 10.49 -15.13 -6.50
N GLU A 112 10.74 -14.10 -5.69
CA GLU A 112 12.10 -13.70 -5.31
C GLU A 112 12.43 -14.31 -3.94
N ASP A 113 13.69 -14.67 -3.68
CA ASP A 113 14.11 -15.23 -2.37
C ASP A 113 14.40 -14.14 -1.33
N LYS A 114 14.65 -12.92 -1.81
CA LYS A 114 14.96 -11.74 -1.03
C LYS A 114 14.67 -10.50 -1.86
N ILE A 115 14.55 -9.37 -1.17
CA ILE A 115 14.53 -8.06 -1.82
C ILE A 115 15.90 -7.86 -2.47
N THR A 116 15.93 -7.85 -3.80
CA THR A 116 17.13 -7.59 -4.60
C THR A 116 16.99 -6.28 -5.36
N GLN A 117 18.03 -5.45 -5.36
CA GLN A 117 18.06 -4.25 -6.19
C GLN A 117 17.86 -4.61 -7.66
N LYS A 118 16.93 -3.95 -8.34
CA LYS A 118 16.74 -4.13 -9.79
C LYS A 118 17.49 -3.03 -10.56
N VAL A 119 18.09 -3.44 -11.67
CA VAL A 119 18.90 -2.59 -12.57
C VAL A 119 18.09 -2.13 -13.79
N SER A 120 16.77 -2.33 -13.80
CA SER A 120 15.92 -1.82 -14.88
C SER A 120 15.80 -0.30 -14.79
N LYS A 121 15.38 0.33 -15.89
CA LYS A 121 15.04 1.76 -15.87
C LYS A 121 13.98 2.01 -14.80
N GLU A 122 14.19 3.06 -14.02
CA GLU A 122 13.46 3.40 -12.80
C GLU A 122 11.94 3.62 -13.07
N GLU A 123 11.57 3.94 -14.32
CA GLU A 123 10.22 4.32 -14.75
C GLU A 123 9.31 3.16 -15.21
N ASP A 124 9.85 1.94 -15.36
CA ASP A 124 9.12 0.82 -16.00
C ASP A 124 8.47 -0.16 -14.98
N ILE A 125 8.67 0.07 -13.68
CA ILE A 125 8.20 -0.81 -12.60
C ILE A 125 7.14 -0.12 -11.74
N LEU A 126 5.97 -0.74 -11.66
CA LEU A 126 4.98 -0.44 -10.63
C LEU A 126 5.25 -1.28 -9.38
N TYR A 127 5.53 -0.62 -8.26
CA TYR A 127 5.65 -1.30 -6.97
C TYR A 127 4.26 -1.44 -6.32
N TYR A 128 3.86 -2.65 -5.97
CA TYR A 128 2.61 -2.94 -5.25
C TYR A 128 2.93 -3.39 -3.83
N MET A 129 2.60 -2.55 -2.84
CA MET A 129 3.03 -2.70 -1.45
C MET A 129 1.86 -2.43 -0.48
N PRO A 130 0.78 -3.22 -0.52
CA PRO A 130 -0.51 -2.87 0.10
C PRO A 130 -0.51 -2.96 1.63
N HIS A 131 0.52 -3.57 2.22
CA HIS A 131 0.69 -3.74 3.66
C HIS A 131 2.14 -3.51 4.13
N ALA A 132 2.94 -2.74 3.38
CA ALA A 132 4.32 -2.52 3.76
C ALA A 132 4.46 -1.69 5.06
N PRO A 133 5.27 -2.15 6.03
CA PRO A 133 5.65 -1.33 7.17
C PRO A 133 6.47 -0.11 6.71
N VAL A 134 6.49 0.96 7.53
CA VAL A 134 7.20 2.22 7.19
C VAL A 134 8.68 1.94 6.94
N GLU A 135 9.27 1.06 7.73
CA GLU A 135 10.65 0.65 7.66
C GLU A 135 10.99 0.05 6.28
N LEU A 136 10.12 -0.82 5.77
CA LEU A 136 10.30 -1.42 4.44
C LEU A 136 10.09 -0.38 3.34
N LEU A 137 9.09 0.49 3.46
CA LEU A 137 8.87 1.55 2.50
C LEU A 137 10.11 2.45 2.37
N GLU A 138 10.69 2.87 3.49
CA GLU A 138 11.91 3.67 3.50
C GLU A 138 13.06 2.93 2.80
N GLU A 139 13.27 1.65 3.11
CA GLU A 139 14.32 0.84 2.49
C GLU A 139 14.17 0.76 0.97
N ILE A 140 12.97 0.43 0.47
CA ILE A 140 12.72 0.28 -0.98
C ILE A 140 12.80 1.64 -1.68
N ILE A 141 12.17 2.69 -1.14
CA ILE A 141 12.20 4.03 -1.75
C ILE A 141 13.65 4.51 -1.87
N THR A 142 14.45 4.34 -0.82
CA THR A 142 15.85 4.78 -0.80
C THR A 142 16.73 3.98 -1.75
N SER A 143 16.56 2.65 -1.78
CA SER A 143 17.49 1.77 -2.49
C SER A 143 17.15 1.57 -3.97
N GLU A 144 15.87 1.62 -4.34
CA GLU A 144 15.39 1.32 -5.69
C GLU A 144 14.98 2.59 -6.46
N LYS A 145 14.97 3.76 -5.81
CA LYS A 145 14.53 5.03 -6.39
C LYS A 145 13.19 4.92 -7.13
N ILE A 146 12.19 4.44 -6.40
CA ILE A 146 10.86 4.16 -6.95
C ILE A 146 10.26 5.42 -7.60
N VAL A 147 9.70 5.27 -8.80
CA VAL A 147 8.91 6.29 -9.49
C VAL A 147 7.41 6.08 -9.26
N VAL A 148 6.91 4.85 -9.34
CA VAL A 148 5.49 4.53 -9.19
C VAL A 148 5.26 3.44 -8.15
N MET A 149 4.36 3.70 -7.20
CA MET A 149 3.90 2.70 -6.25
C MET A 149 2.41 2.79 -5.92
N ILE A 150 1.80 1.63 -5.66
CA ILE A 150 0.49 1.50 -5.01
C ILE A 150 0.76 0.95 -3.61
N THR A 151 0.52 1.76 -2.60
CA THR A 151 0.78 1.45 -1.18
C THR A 151 -0.26 2.14 -0.30
N ASN A 152 -0.19 1.94 1.01
CA ASN A 152 -0.99 2.73 1.96
C ASN A 152 -0.77 4.23 1.73
N ASP A 153 -1.85 5.01 1.81
CA ASP A 153 -1.85 6.47 1.72
C ASP A 153 -0.91 7.01 2.80
N LEU A 154 0.27 7.42 2.37
CA LEU A 154 1.33 7.83 3.27
C LEU A 154 0.91 9.02 4.13
N ARG A 155 0.00 9.89 3.65
CA ARG A 155 -0.54 11.02 4.41
C ARG A 155 -1.26 10.56 5.68
N ARG A 156 -1.99 9.44 5.60
CA ARG A 156 -2.71 8.85 6.75
C ARG A 156 -1.77 7.98 7.57
N TYR A 157 -0.91 7.22 6.89
CA TYR A 157 -0.05 6.23 7.50
C TYR A 157 1.01 6.81 8.45
N ILE A 158 1.50 8.02 8.12
CA ILE A 158 2.51 8.73 8.90
C ILE A 158 1.93 9.54 10.07
N GLY A 159 0.61 9.76 10.13
CA GLY A 159 -0.02 10.62 11.15
C GLY A 159 0.12 10.15 12.60
N ARG A 160 0.67 8.95 12.83
CA ARG A 160 1.02 8.41 14.15
C ARG A 160 2.42 8.81 14.64
N TRP A 161 3.25 9.38 13.77
CA TRP A 161 4.61 9.82 14.07
C TRP A 161 4.66 11.35 14.26
N THR A 162 5.63 11.83 15.03
CA THR A 162 5.98 13.26 14.99
C THR A 162 6.79 13.53 13.72
N SER A 163 6.70 14.75 13.17
CA SER A 163 7.47 15.16 11.98
C SER A 163 8.97 14.90 12.15
N GLN A 164 9.51 15.19 13.34
CA GLN A 164 10.91 14.96 13.69
C GLN A 164 11.28 13.47 13.72
N ASP A 165 10.53 12.66 14.49
CA ASP A 165 10.84 11.23 14.64
C ASP A 165 10.76 10.48 13.30
N LEU A 166 9.80 10.86 12.46
CA LEU A 166 9.63 10.28 11.13
C LEU A 166 10.79 10.66 10.23
N TYR A 167 11.21 11.92 10.21
CA TYR A 167 12.31 12.37 9.37
C TYR A 167 13.65 11.76 9.78
N GLU A 168 13.93 11.66 11.08
CA GLU A 168 15.18 11.07 11.57
C GLU A 168 15.33 9.58 11.24
N LYS A 169 14.21 8.83 11.20
CA LYS A 169 14.22 7.38 10.97
C LYS A 169 13.90 6.98 9.54
N HIS A 170 13.04 7.76 8.89
CA HIS A 170 12.44 7.48 7.59
C HIS A 170 12.38 8.75 6.73
N PRO A 171 13.53 9.34 6.38
CA PRO A 171 13.60 10.64 5.73
C PRO A 171 12.84 10.70 4.40
N ASN A 172 12.91 9.66 3.56
CA ASN A 172 12.24 9.67 2.26
C ASN A 172 10.72 9.50 2.40
N VAL A 173 10.25 8.64 3.29
CA VAL A 173 8.82 8.55 3.61
C VAL A 173 8.30 9.86 4.21
N ALA A 174 9.06 10.49 5.10
CA ALA A 174 8.72 11.79 5.69
C ALA A 174 8.59 12.87 4.62
N ARG A 175 9.53 12.90 3.66
CA ARG A 175 9.54 13.83 2.54
C ARG A 175 8.33 13.67 1.63
N ILE A 176 7.98 12.43 1.25
CA ILE A 176 6.76 12.18 0.46
C ILE A 176 5.52 12.65 1.24
N GLY A 177 5.46 12.38 2.54
CA GLY A 177 4.41 12.88 3.42
C GLY A 177 4.29 14.40 3.40
N TYR A 178 5.42 15.10 3.49
CA TYR A 178 5.49 16.56 3.40
C TYR A 178 5.00 17.07 2.04
N LEU A 179 5.57 16.58 0.93
CA LEU A 179 5.24 17.01 -0.43
C LEU A 179 3.74 16.81 -0.74
N THR A 180 3.18 15.66 -0.34
CA THR A 180 1.76 15.36 -0.57
C THR A 180 0.81 16.13 0.35
N SER A 181 1.29 16.65 1.49
CA SER A 181 0.50 17.50 2.38
C SER A 181 0.36 18.94 1.86
N GLN A 182 1.38 19.45 1.16
CA GLN A 182 1.34 20.80 0.56
C GLN A 182 0.31 20.88 -0.57
N ILE A 183 0.13 19.82 -1.35
CA ILE A 183 -0.91 19.76 -2.40
C ILE A 183 -2.32 19.97 -1.82
N ARG A 184 -2.54 19.62 -0.55
CA ARG A 184 -3.84 19.77 0.13
C ARG A 184 -4.16 21.20 0.56
N SER A 185 -3.14 22.05 0.78
CA SER A 185 -3.36 23.45 1.21
C SER A 185 -3.74 24.38 0.05
N GLU A 186 -3.62 23.93 -1.20
CA GLU A 186 -3.99 24.68 -2.41
C GLU A 186 -5.43 24.42 -2.90
N GLN A 187 -6.15 23.46 -2.30
CA GLN A 187 -7.58 23.26 -2.54
C GLN A 187 -8.38 24.22 -1.63
N PRO A 188 -9.28 25.06 -2.16
CA PRO A 188 -10.05 25.99 -1.33
C PRO A 188 -10.92 25.20 -0.36
N SER A 189 -10.72 25.44 0.94
CA SER A 189 -11.61 24.92 1.98
C SER A 189 -13.03 25.40 1.70
N THR A 190 -13.96 24.48 1.44
CA THR A 190 -15.38 24.78 1.56
C THR A 190 -15.66 25.07 3.03
N ASP A 191 -15.95 26.33 3.32
CA ASP A 191 -16.43 26.83 4.61
C ASP A 191 -17.83 26.25 4.88
N ASP A 192 -17.88 25.01 5.37
CA ASP A 192 -19.09 24.44 5.95
C ASP A 192 -19.33 25.15 7.27
N GLY A 193 -20.05 26.28 7.24
CA GLY A 193 -20.30 27.24 8.33
C GLY A 193 -20.89 26.68 9.63
N PHE A 194 -20.19 25.74 10.26
CA PHE A 194 -20.45 25.16 11.56
C PHE A 194 -19.53 25.81 12.59
N GLU A 195 -20.06 26.75 13.36
CA GLU A 195 -19.42 27.19 14.58
C GLU A 195 -19.45 26.07 15.64
N MET A 196 -18.27 25.61 16.06
CA MET A 196 -18.13 24.71 17.20
C MET A 196 -18.61 25.37 18.48
N VAL A 197 -19.80 25.00 18.95
CA VAL A 197 -20.32 25.43 20.25
C VAL A 197 -19.57 24.69 21.37
N ALA A 198 -18.51 25.30 21.90
CA ALA A 198 -17.75 24.75 23.02
C ALA A 198 -18.61 24.77 24.30
N SER A 199 -19.03 23.59 24.79
CA SER A 199 -19.70 23.48 26.08
C SER A 199 -18.77 23.88 27.23
N LYS A 200 -19.15 24.93 27.95
CA LYS A 200 -18.35 25.62 29.00
C LYS A 200 -17.98 24.77 30.23
N LYS A 201 -18.32 23.48 30.29
CA LYS A 201 -18.03 22.59 31.44
C LYS A 201 -16.82 21.64 31.27
N LYS A 202 -16.25 21.48 30.07
CA LYS A 202 -15.04 20.63 29.86
C LYS A 202 -13.71 21.40 29.79
N VAL A 203 -13.74 22.73 29.89
CA VAL A 203 -12.57 23.60 29.69
C VAL A 203 -11.54 23.53 30.85
N ARG A 204 -11.94 23.09 32.06
CA ARG A 204 -11.03 23.08 33.22
C ARG A 204 -10.24 21.79 33.46
N LYS A 205 -10.61 20.64 32.89
CA LYS A 205 -9.92 19.35 33.14
C LYS A 205 -8.97 18.89 32.03
N ASN A 206 -9.11 19.42 30.81
CA ASN A 206 -8.26 19.06 29.65
C ASN A 206 -6.98 19.91 29.50
N ARG A 207 -6.64 20.77 30.47
CA ARG A 207 -5.47 21.66 30.40
C ARG A 207 -4.15 21.02 30.87
N ARG A 208 -4.15 19.76 31.31
CA ARG A 208 -2.95 19.11 31.89
C ARG A 208 -2.27 18.03 31.07
N ASN A 209 -2.80 17.59 29.91
CA ASN A 209 -2.13 16.58 29.07
C ASN A 209 -2.42 16.73 27.56
N LYS A 210 -2.51 17.97 27.06
CA LYS A 210 -2.28 18.20 25.62
C LYS A 210 -0.79 18.49 25.46
N LEU A 211 -0.01 17.43 25.28
CA LEU A 211 1.21 17.52 24.47
C LEU A 211 0.76 18.14 23.15
N LYS A 212 0.94 19.45 23.02
CA LYS A 212 0.92 20.08 21.70
C LYS A 212 2.08 19.44 20.98
N VAL A 213 1.79 18.64 19.96
CA VAL A 213 2.79 18.32 18.95
C VAL A 213 3.25 19.68 18.43
N VAL A 214 4.42 20.09 18.89
CA VAL A 214 5.11 21.25 18.34
C VAL A 214 5.61 20.74 17.00
N ASP A 215 5.06 21.25 15.91
CA ASP A 215 5.67 21.07 14.61
C ASP A 215 7.03 21.75 14.69
N THR A 216 8.08 20.97 14.92
CA THR A 216 9.44 21.45 14.71
C THR A 216 9.57 21.75 13.23
N ASN A 217 10.19 22.88 12.91
CA ASN A 217 10.45 23.26 11.53
C ASN A 217 11.53 22.31 10.98
N VAL A 218 11.11 21.13 10.53
CA VAL A 218 11.99 20.11 9.96
C VAL A 218 12.44 20.60 8.59
N ASP A 219 13.75 20.72 8.40
CA ASP A 219 14.33 20.92 7.07
C ASP A 219 14.41 19.57 6.37
N TYR A 220 13.57 19.38 5.35
CA TYR A 220 13.48 18.14 4.59
C TYR A 220 14.56 18.00 3.50
N HIS A 221 15.50 18.96 3.37
CA HIS A 221 16.61 18.95 2.41
C HIS A 221 16.19 18.57 0.97
N LEU A 222 15.24 19.35 0.43
CA LEU A 222 14.85 19.58 -0.99
C LEU A 222 15.80 19.09 -2.09
N ASP A 223 17.07 19.43 -1.93
CA ASP A 223 18.01 19.40 -3.06
C ASP A 223 18.86 18.12 -3.10
N GLU A 224 18.84 17.31 -2.03
CA GLU A 224 19.72 16.14 -1.87
C GLU A 224 19.05 14.78 -2.13
N CYS A 225 17.73 14.77 -2.40
CA CYS A 225 17.00 13.55 -2.69
C CYS A 225 16.86 13.34 -4.20
N TYR A 226 16.59 12.09 -4.60
CA TYR A 226 16.40 11.75 -6.01
C TYR A 226 15.06 12.25 -6.59
N PHE A 227 14.18 12.81 -5.74
CA PHE A 227 12.88 13.34 -6.13
C PHE A 227 12.58 14.66 -5.41
N ASP A 228 11.81 15.52 -6.08
CA ASP A 228 11.38 16.82 -5.60
C ASP A 228 9.85 16.95 -5.48
N SER A 229 9.10 16.01 -6.06
CA SER A 229 7.65 16.03 -6.07
C SER A 229 7.04 14.64 -5.93
N CYS A 230 5.81 14.59 -5.40
CA CYS A 230 5.04 13.37 -5.33
C CYS A 230 3.56 13.66 -5.52
N ASP A 231 2.99 13.13 -6.60
CA ASP A 231 1.55 13.11 -6.81
C ASP A 231 0.94 11.92 -6.08
N ILE A 232 -0.19 12.13 -5.43
CA ILE A 232 -0.95 11.05 -4.77
C ILE A 232 -2.41 11.06 -5.21
N ALA A 233 -2.99 9.88 -5.42
CA ALA A 233 -4.43 9.71 -5.54
C ALA A 233 -4.89 8.48 -4.75
N GLU A 234 -5.91 8.68 -3.92
CA GLU A 234 -6.54 7.60 -3.16
C GLU A 234 -7.32 6.70 -4.12
N ILE A 235 -7.10 5.38 -4.03
CA ILE A 235 -7.74 4.37 -4.87
C ILE A 235 -8.83 3.67 -4.06
N LEU A 236 -8.47 3.22 -2.85
CA LEU A 236 -9.34 2.45 -1.96
C LEU A 236 -9.17 2.98 -0.54
N GLY A 237 -10.05 3.88 -0.12
CA GLY A 237 -10.14 4.33 1.26
C GLY A 237 -11.27 5.34 1.43
N GLY A 238 -11.92 5.33 2.60
CA GLY A 238 -13.08 6.18 2.89
C GLY A 238 -14.24 5.43 3.55
N SER A 239 -15.24 6.17 4.01
CA SER A 239 -16.44 5.67 4.70
C SER A 239 -17.37 4.81 3.82
N ASP A 240 -17.14 4.78 2.50
CA ASP A 240 -18.02 4.15 1.51
C ASP A 240 -17.53 2.77 1.03
N ILE A 241 -16.48 2.19 1.62
CA ILE A 241 -16.11 0.80 1.33
C ILE A 241 -17.05 -0.15 2.07
N SER A 242 -18.14 -0.53 1.41
CA SER A 242 -19.02 -1.60 1.85
C SER A 242 -18.67 -2.90 1.12
N GLY A 243 -18.37 -3.95 1.87
CA GLY A 243 -18.01 -5.25 1.31
C GLY A 243 -17.13 -6.08 2.23
N GLU A 244 -16.94 -7.35 1.86
CA GLU A 244 -16.08 -8.27 2.59
C GLU A 244 -14.61 -7.84 2.59
N TRP A 245 -14.17 -7.12 1.55
CA TRP A 245 -12.80 -6.63 1.36
C TRP A 245 -12.47 -5.33 2.10
N LYS A 246 -13.41 -4.78 2.88
CA LYS A 246 -13.25 -3.44 3.49
C LYS A 246 -11.96 -3.30 4.32
N ASP A 247 -11.59 -4.36 5.04
CA ASP A 247 -10.43 -4.36 5.92
C ASP A 247 -9.14 -4.75 5.18
N SER A 248 -9.27 -5.23 3.94
CA SER A 248 -8.15 -5.64 3.08
C SER A 248 -7.48 -4.45 2.37
N PHE A 249 -8.15 -3.29 2.29
CA PHE A 249 -7.66 -2.10 1.59
C PHE A 249 -7.77 -0.84 2.44
N SER A 250 -7.20 -0.86 3.64
CA SER A 250 -7.24 0.28 4.56
C SER A 250 -6.36 1.43 4.05
N CYS A 251 -6.97 2.28 3.21
CA CYS A 251 -6.39 3.50 2.63
C CYS A 251 -5.28 3.22 1.62
N LEU A 252 -5.57 2.54 0.51
CA LEU A 252 -4.64 2.34 -0.60
C LEU A 252 -4.63 3.54 -1.56
N ALA A 253 -3.45 3.97 -2.02
CA ALA A 253 -3.27 5.10 -2.92
C ALA A 253 -2.17 4.84 -3.97
N VAL A 254 -2.30 5.46 -5.15
CA VAL A 254 -1.22 5.56 -6.14
C VAL A 254 -0.34 6.73 -5.75
N HIS A 255 0.97 6.52 -5.74
CA HIS A 255 1.97 7.55 -5.58
C HIS A 255 2.85 7.57 -6.84
N VAL A 256 3.05 8.77 -7.39
CA VAL A 256 3.95 9.01 -8.52
C VAL A 256 4.98 10.04 -8.07
N ILE A 257 6.22 9.59 -7.92
CA ILE A 257 7.38 10.33 -7.43
C ILE A 257 8.17 10.85 -8.64
N ARG A 258 8.60 12.12 -8.62
CA ARG A 258 9.42 12.75 -9.67
C ARG A 258 10.51 13.62 -9.07
#